data_AF-A0AB33WJT2-F1
#
_entry.id   AF-A0AB33WJT2-F1
#
_cell.length_a   1.000
_cell.length_b   1.000
_cell.length_c   1.000
_cell.angle_alpha   90.00
_cell.angle_beta   90.00
_cell.angle_gamma   90.00
#
_symmetry.space_group_name_H-M   'P 1'
#
loop_
_entity.id
_entity.type
_entity.pdbx_description
1 polymer ?
#
loop_
_entity_poly.entity_id
_entity_poly.type
_entity_poly.pdbx_seq_one_letter_code
_entity_poly.pdbx_strand_id
1 'polypeptide(L)' 'MERFFLNLKMERVWKKDYANHGEAIKDITDYSVRYYNDGRLHSTLGYLPPNQYERQAA' A
#
# COMPACT_ATOMS: atom_id res chain seq x y z
N MET A 1 -4.23 -11.85 -9.44
CA MET A 1 -2.91 -11.21 -9.40
C MET A 1 -3.07 -9.81 -8.83
N GLU A 2 -2.32 -9.51 -7.79
CA GLU A 2 -2.32 -8.21 -7.12
C GLU A 2 -1.59 -7.16 -7.95
N ARG A 3 -2.10 -5.92 -7.98
CA ARG A 3 -1.53 -4.82 -8.77
C ARG A 3 -1.10 -3.66 -7.86
N PHE A 4 -0.13 -3.92 -6.97
CA PHE A 4 0.39 -2.92 -6.04
C PHE A 4 0.69 -1.57 -6.69
N PHE A 5 1.56 -1.53 -7.71
CA PHE A 5 1.99 -0.28 -8.34
C PHE A 5 0.88 0.46 -9.08
N LEU A 6 -0.09 -0.26 -9.63
CA LEU A 6 -1.25 0.35 -10.27
C LEU A 6 -2.12 1.04 -9.21
N ASN A 7 -2.40 0.34 -8.11
CA ASN A 7 -3.19 0.88 -7.01
C ASN A 7 -2.50 2.06 -6.32
N LEU A 8 -1.19 1.97 -6.05
CA LEU A 8 -0.39 3.06 -5.52
C LEU A 8 -0.50 4.32 -6.41
N LYS A 9 -0.35 4.15 -7.72
CA LYS A 9 -0.47 5.26 -8.66
C LYS A 9 -1.87 5.86 -8.66
N MET A 10 -2.92 5.04 -8.72
CA MET A 10 -4.30 5.52 -8.80
C MET A 10 -4.81 6.15 -7.50
N GLU A 11 -4.47 5.57 -6.35
CA GLU A 11 -5.00 5.96 -5.04
C GLU A 11 -4.19 7.08 -4.38
N ARG A 12 -2.87 7.13 -4.61
CA ARG A 12 -1.99 8.12 -3.98
C ARG A 12 -1.36 9.12 -4.93
N VAL A 13 -0.79 8.67 -6.04
CA VAL A 13 0.02 9.54 -6.91
C VAL A 13 -0.84 10.39 -7.85
N TRP A 14 -1.91 9.84 -8.40
CA TRP A 14 -2.68 10.48 -9.48
C TRP A 14 -3.36 11.79 -9.07
N LYS A 15 -3.77 11.92 -7.80
CA LYS A 15 -4.50 13.09 -7.29
C LYS A 15 -3.66 13.99 -6.40
N LYS A 16 -2.36 13.73 -6.28
CA LYS A 16 -1.50 14.42 -5.32
C LYS A 16 -0.34 15.10 -6.03
N ASP A 17 -0.26 16.41 -5.86
CA ASP A 17 0.87 17.21 -6.29
C ASP A 17 1.88 17.26 -5.13
N TYR A 18 3.11 16.81 -5.39
CA TYR A 18 4.17 16.81 -4.38
C TYR A 18 5.08 18.00 -4.61
N ALA A 19 5.24 18.86 -3.60
CA ALA A 19 6.09 20.04 -3.72
C ALA A 19 7.58 19.69 -3.88
N ASN A 20 7.99 18.53 -3.34
CA ASN A 20 9.35 18.02 -3.46
C ASN A 20 9.40 16.49 -3.33
N HIS A 21 10.56 15.92 -3.68
CA HIS A 21 10.78 14.47 -3.64
C HIS A 21 10.69 13.88 -2.21
N GLY A 22 11.06 14.65 -1.18
CA GLY A 22 10.98 14.19 0.22
C GLY A 22 9.55 13.94 0.68
N GLU A 23 8.61 14.80 0.29
CA GLU A 23 7.20 14.59 0.57
C GLU A 23 6.64 13.35 -0.14
N ALA A 24 7.04 13.14 -1.40
CA ALA A 24 6.64 11.95 -2.15
C ALA A 24 7.15 10.67 -1.49
N ILE A 25 8.41 10.64 -1.06
CA ILE A 25 8.98 9.48 -0.33
C ILE A 25 8.18 9.22 0.94
N LYS A 26 7.92 10.26 1.75
CA LYS A 26 7.21 10.11 3.02
C LYS A 26 5.79 9.58 2.82
N ASP A 27 5.06 10.11 1.85
CA ASP A 27 3.69 9.69 1.56
C ASP A 27 3.61 8.26 1.02
N ILE A 28 4.47 7.91 0.06
CA ILE A 28 4.52 6.57 -0.52
C ILE A 28 4.93 5.54 0.55
N THR A 29 5.88 5.89 1.42
CA THR A 29 6.31 5.02 2.52
C THR A 29 5.18 4.81 3.54
N ASP A 30 4.49 5.88 3.94
CA ASP A 30 3.34 5.79 4.85
C ASP A 30 2.22 4.93 4.24
N TYR A 31 1.91 5.14 2.95
CA TYR A 31 0.94 4.30 2.25
C TYR A 31 1.36 2.83 2.20
N SER A 32 2.62 2.52 1.88
CA SER A 32 3.08 1.13 1.77
C SER A 32 3.07 0.43 3.12
N VAL A 33 3.56 1.07 4.18
CA VAL A 33 3.74 0.43 5.49
C VAL A 33 2.44 0.40 6.27
N ARG A 34 1.74 1.53 6.39
CA ARG A 34 0.58 1.64 7.28
C ARG A 34 -0.72 1.24 6.62
N TYR A 35 -0.91 1.62 5.36
CA TYR A 35 -2.16 1.33 4.67
C TYR A 35 -2.10 -0.02 3.96
N TYR A 36 -1.10 -0.24 3.10
CA TYR A 36 -1.04 -1.42 2.26
C TYR A 36 -0.75 -2.69 3.06
N ASN A 37 0.33 -2.71 3.85
CA ASN A 37 0.75 -3.91 4.56
C ASN A 37 -0.11 -4.26 5.78
N ASP A 38 -0.67 -3.25 6.47
CA ASP A 38 -1.39 -3.46 7.73
C ASP A 38 -2.91 -3.30 7.62
N GLY A 39 -3.40 -2.42 6.73
CA GLY A 39 -4.81 -2.07 6.67
C GLY A 39 -5.58 -2.59 5.45
N ARG A 40 -4.92 -2.82 4.32
CA ARG A 40 -5.60 -3.17 3.06
C ARG A 40 -6.01 -4.63 3.08
N LEU A 41 -7.27 -4.92 2.75
CA LEU A 41 -7.74 -6.29 2.61
C LEU A 41 -7.51 -6.78 1.18
N HIS A 42 -6.93 -7.96 1.05
CA HIS A 42 -6.63 -8.57 -0.24
C HIS A 42 -7.51 -9.79 -0.46
N SER A 43 -8.34 -9.76 -1.50
CA SER A 43 -9.20 -10.90 -1.86
C SER A 43 -8.39 -12.17 -2.18
N THR A 44 -7.16 -12.01 -2.68
CA THR A 44 -6.23 -13.12 -2.92
C THR A 44 -5.61 -13.70 -1.65
N LEU A 45 -5.62 -12.95 -0.54
CA LEU A 45 -5.11 -13.38 0.76
C LEU A 45 -6.25 -13.77 1.72
N GLY A 46 -7.45 -14.06 1.19
CA GLY A 46 -8.61 -14.42 2.02
C GLY A 46 -9.20 -13.23 2.80
N TYR A 47 -9.13 -12.02 2.24
CA TYR A 47 -9.53 -10.77 2.90
C TYR A 47 -8.70 -10.47 4.15
N LEU A 48 -7.40 -10.76 4.10
CA LEU A 48 -6.44 -10.39 5.12
C LEU A 48 -5.45 -9.36 4.60
N PRO A 49 -4.91 -8.49 5.48
CA PRO A 49 -3.74 -7.69 5.18
C PRO A 49 -2.49 -8.54 4.97
N PRO A 50 -1.52 -8.09 4.14
CA PRO A 50 -0.27 -8.81 3.90
C PRO A 50 0.45 -9.19 5.20
N ASN A 51 0.60 -8.26 6.15
CA ASN A 51 1.26 -8.54 7.43
C ASN A 51 0.52 -9.58 8.28
N GLN A 52 -0.80 -9.68 8.17
CA GLN A 52 -1.60 -10.66 8.90
C GLN A 52 -1.49 -12.03 8.23
N TYR A 53 -1.55 -12.06 6.91
CA TYR A 53 -1.36 -13.27 6.13
C TYR A 53 0.03 -13.88 6.36
N GLU A 54 1.11 -13.08 6.30
CA GLU A 54 2.47 -13.54 6.57
C GLU A 54 2.65 -14.06 8.00
N ARG A 55 2.00 -13.42 9.00
CA ARG A 55 2.02 -13.88 10.39
C ARG A 55 1.28 -15.21 10.61
N GLN A 56 0.25 -15.50 9.82
CA GLN A 56 -0.48 -16.78 9.88
C GLN A 56 0.21 -17.90 9.09
N ALA A 57 1.05 -17.53 8.12
CA ALA A 57 1.84 -18.46 7.32
C ALA A 57 3.17 -18.87 7.98
N ALA A 58 3.57 -18.21 9.08
CA ALA A 58 4.76 -18.51 9.88
C ALA A 58 4.46 -19.54 10.99
#